data_AF-A0A1F3V0R3-F1
#
_entry.id   AF-A0A1F3V0R3-F1
#
_cell.length_a   1.000
_cell.length_b   1.000
_cell.length_c   1.000
_cell.angle_alpha   90.00
_cell.angle_beta   90.00
_cell.angle_gamma   90.00
#
_symmetry.space_group_name_H-M   'P 1'
#
loop_
_entity.id
_entity.type
_entity.pdbx_description
1 polymer ?
#
loop_
_entity_poly.entity_id
_entity_poly.type
_entity_poly.pdbx_seq_one_letter_code
_entity_poly.pdbx_strand_id
1 'polypeptide(L)'
;MKHLLFKMIITLIMLLGLFSCGGENNTASTATSTRDAVTNGTTYGTNATVSADINQLKTRYPCQGGSRFDIPFYTSSVASDTTIMGPFIAGRLSGTVAQTYVGMSVFNDLMIVTRQSNGYNVILSMCSYGVLLKPGRHYSQFTAPYGIVLYSHTTKSFSSVDAAQDTILLADQYNSGSIYYPQGQAITTFFRIP
;
A
#
# COMPACT_ATOMS: atom_id res chain seq x y z
N MET A 1 60.78 -5.54 35.13
CA MET A 1 59.98 -5.19 33.94
C MET A 1 59.25 -3.87 34.20
N LYS A 2 59.92 -2.72 34.06
CA LYS A 2 59.38 -1.38 34.37
C LYS A 2 59.61 -0.36 33.25
N HIS A 3 59.80 -0.81 32.02
CA HIS A 3 60.16 0.05 30.88
C HIS A 3 59.23 -0.03 29.66
N LEU A 4 58.01 -0.56 29.82
CA LEU A 4 57.04 -0.69 28.71
C LEU A 4 55.80 0.21 28.83
N LEU A 5 55.71 1.05 29.86
CA LEU A 5 54.51 1.86 30.16
C LEU A 5 54.64 3.36 29.82
N PHE A 6 55.69 3.80 29.12
CA PHE A 6 55.99 5.23 28.91
C PHE A 6 55.91 5.69 27.45
N LYS A 7 55.35 4.90 26.52
CA LYS A 7 55.34 5.23 25.07
C LYS A 7 53.94 5.29 24.41
N MET A 8 52.86 5.35 25.18
CA MET A 8 51.49 5.56 24.66
C MET A 8 50.85 6.84 25.21
N ILE A 9 51.56 7.97 25.12
CA ILE A 9 51.02 9.28 25.55
C ILE A 9 51.13 10.36 24.46
N ILE A 10 51.78 10.10 23.32
CA ILE A 10 52.09 11.17 22.34
C ILE A 10 51.81 10.73 20.90
N THR A 11 50.52 10.64 20.55
CA THR A 11 49.96 10.66 19.17
C THR A 11 48.46 10.42 19.38
N LEU A 12 47.55 11.38 19.28
CA LEU A 12 47.22 12.13 18.07
C LEU A 12 46.25 13.25 18.48
N ILE A 13 46.81 14.40 18.86
CA ILE A 13 46.07 15.66 18.99
C ILE A 13 45.98 16.22 17.56
N MET A 14 44.85 15.99 16.88
CA MET A 14 44.37 16.80 15.76
C MET A 14 43.02 16.24 15.32
N LEU A 15 41.93 16.89 15.76
CA LEU A 15 40.68 17.06 15.00
C LEU A 15 39.69 17.83 15.90
N LEU A 16 39.94 19.14 16.00
CA LEU A 16 38.96 20.12 16.41
C LEU A 16 38.50 20.86 15.15
N GLY A 17 37.18 20.92 14.97
CA GLY A 17 36.47 21.67 13.92
C GLY A 17 35.93 20.71 12.84
N LEU A 18 34.63 20.60 12.59
CA LEU A 18 33.63 21.66 12.49
C LEU A 18 32.21 21.04 12.50
N PHE A 19 31.23 21.93 12.75
CA PHE A 19 29.78 21.80 12.62
C PHE A 19 29.06 21.08 13.78
N SER A 20 27.91 21.52 14.29
CA SER A 20 27.09 22.74 14.26
C SER A 20 25.80 22.34 15.00
N CYS A 21 25.09 23.30 15.62
CA CYS A 21 23.72 23.25 16.16
C CYS A 21 22.88 21.97 15.91
N GLY A 22 22.19 21.37 16.88
CA GLY A 22 21.80 21.86 18.19
C GLY A 22 20.61 21.06 18.72
N GLY A 23 20.29 21.26 20.01
CA GLY A 23 18.98 21.05 20.60
C GLY A 23 18.43 19.62 20.59
N GLU A 24 18.82 18.81 21.58
CA GLU A 24 18.02 17.66 22.02
C GLU A 24 16.74 18.16 22.70
N ASN A 25 15.72 18.46 21.91
CA ASN A 25 14.34 18.39 22.39
C ASN A 25 13.85 16.97 22.13
N ASN A 26 13.84 16.15 23.19
CA ASN A 26 13.04 14.93 23.26
C ASN A 26 11.56 15.30 23.12
N THR A 27 11.13 15.48 21.87
CA THR A 27 9.72 15.47 21.52
C THR A 27 9.41 14.03 21.19
N ALA A 28 8.91 13.29 22.18
CA ALA A 28 8.16 12.07 21.94
C ALA A 28 7.18 12.39 20.81
N SER A 29 7.37 11.77 19.64
CA SER A 29 6.41 11.87 18.55
C SER A 29 5.17 11.12 19.01
N THR A 30 4.30 11.85 19.69
CA THR A 30 2.89 11.51 19.85
C THR A 30 2.42 11.13 18.46
N ALA A 31 2.04 9.87 18.28
CA ALA A 31 1.44 9.35 17.06
C ALA A 31 0.16 10.17 16.80
N THR A 32 0.35 11.30 16.13
CA THR A 32 -0.74 12.11 15.64
C THR A 32 -1.18 11.34 14.41
N SER A 33 -2.30 10.63 14.53
CA SER A 33 -3.03 10.05 13.42
C SER A 33 -3.48 11.19 12.51
N THR A 34 -2.55 11.77 11.74
CA THR A 34 -2.90 12.50 10.53
C THR A 34 -3.42 11.43 9.58
N ARG A 35 -4.75 11.39 9.44
CA ARG A 35 -5.40 10.95 8.20
C ARG A 35 -4.92 11.90 7.12
N ASP A 36 -3.67 11.75 6.70
CA ASP A 36 -3.17 12.41 5.53
C ASP A 36 -4.05 11.93 4.39
N ALA A 37 -4.70 12.89 3.75
CA ALA A 37 -5.33 12.69 2.47
C ALA A 37 -4.37 11.84 1.63
N VAL A 38 -4.89 10.76 1.06
CA VAL A 38 -4.19 9.84 0.18
C VAL A 38 -3.54 10.64 -0.94
N THR A 39 -2.34 11.16 -0.70
CA THR A 39 -1.47 11.73 -1.70
C THR A 39 -1.14 10.57 -2.62
N ASN A 40 -1.33 10.76 -3.92
CA ASN A 40 -1.11 9.79 -5.02
C ASN A 40 0.34 9.25 -5.10
N GLY A 41 0.88 8.70 -4.00
CA GLY A 41 2.14 7.99 -3.92
C GLY A 41 1.91 6.54 -4.29
N THR A 42 1.80 6.26 -5.58
CA THR A 42 1.61 4.92 -6.14
C THR A 42 2.94 4.17 -6.23
N THR A 43 3.59 3.95 -5.08
CA THR A 43 4.75 3.05 -5.04
C THR A 43 4.21 1.62 -4.91
N TYR A 44 4.14 0.90 -6.04
CA TYR A 44 3.71 -0.50 -6.10
C TYR A 44 4.87 -1.49 -5.98
N GLY A 45 6.07 -0.98 -5.69
CA GLY A 45 7.31 -1.73 -5.61
C GLY A 45 8.49 -0.77 -5.39
N THR A 46 9.60 -1.27 -4.86
CA THR A 46 10.90 -0.55 -4.92
C THR A 46 11.55 -0.64 -6.30
N ASN A 47 11.07 -1.56 -7.15
CA ASN A 47 11.52 -1.75 -8.51
C ASN A 47 10.69 -0.92 -9.50
N ALA A 48 11.35 -0.01 -10.23
CA ALA A 48 10.72 0.85 -11.22
C ALA A 48 9.96 0.07 -12.31
N THR A 49 10.41 -1.14 -12.65
CA THR A 49 9.76 -2.01 -13.64
C THR A 49 8.36 -2.44 -13.20
N VAL A 50 8.15 -2.76 -11.92
CA VAL A 50 6.83 -3.19 -11.41
C VAL A 50 5.80 -2.07 -11.54
N SER A 51 6.19 -0.84 -11.17
CA SER A 51 5.31 0.32 -11.30
C SER A 51 5.01 0.64 -12.77
N ALA A 52 5.99 0.51 -13.67
CA ALA A 52 5.79 0.69 -15.11
C ALA A 52 4.80 -0.33 -15.68
N ASP A 53 4.96 -1.61 -15.33
CA ASP A 53 4.10 -2.69 -15.84
C ASP A 53 2.66 -2.58 -15.30
N ILE A 54 2.49 -2.18 -14.04
CA ILE A 54 1.16 -1.89 -13.49
C ILE A 54 0.51 -0.71 -14.20
N ASN A 55 1.26 0.35 -14.53
CA ASN A 55 0.73 1.46 -15.31
C ASN A 55 0.36 1.02 -16.73
N GLN A 56 1.16 0.16 -17.36
CA GLN A 56 0.84 -0.42 -18.66
C GLN A 56 -0.45 -1.28 -18.59
N LEU A 57 -0.65 -2.05 -17.52
CA LEU A 57 -1.90 -2.78 -17.28
C LEU A 57 -3.10 -1.83 -17.19
N LYS A 58 -2.97 -0.72 -16.45
CA LYS A 58 -4.02 0.30 -16.34
C LYS A 58 -4.39 0.90 -17.71
N THR A 59 -3.42 1.07 -18.61
CA THR A 59 -3.66 1.52 -19.99
C THR A 59 -4.26 0.44 -20.87
N ARG A 60 -3.81 -0.82 -20.74
CA ARG A 60 -4.31 -1.96 -21.51
C ARG A 60 -5.76 -2.31 -21.16
N TYR A 61 -6.14 -2.11 -19.90
CA TYR A 61 -7.48 -2.36 -19.39
C TYR A 61 -8.09 -1.04 -18.92
N PRO A 62 -8.54 -0.16 -19.84
CA PRO A 62 -9.10 1.13 -19.48
C PRO A 62 -10.48 0.98 -18.82
N CYS A 63 -10.87 1.99 -18.07
CA CYS A 63 -12.25 2.11 -17.58
C CYS A 63 -13.19 2.33 -18.76
N GLN A 64 -14.28 1.56 -18.81
CA GLN A 64 -15.33 1.77 -19.81
C GLN A 64 -16.07 3.11 -19.61
N GLY A 65 -16.03 3.66 -18.40
CA GLY A 65 -16.56 4.98 -18.06
C GLY A 65 -15.79 5.65 -16.92
N GLY A 66 -15.64 6.97 -17.04
CA GLY A 66 -15.00 7.85 -16.06
C GLY A 66 -13.53 7.51 -15.76
N SER A 67 -13.06 7.86 -14.56
CA SER A 67 -11.64 7.78 -14.19
C SER A 67 -11.34 6.64 -13.23
N ARG A 68 -10.12 6.10 -13.35
CA ARG A 68 -9.57 5.14 -12.40
C ARG A 68 -9.05 5.87 -11.16
N PHE A 69 -9.27 5.30 -9.98
CA PHE A 69 -8.74 5.83 -8.72
C PHE A 69 -8.37 4.69 -7.78
N ASP A 70 -7.42 4.96 -6.88
CA ASP A 70 -6.86 3.96 -5.99
C ASP A 70 -7.42 4.10 -4.57
N ILE A 71 -7.84 2.99 -3.98
CA ILE A 71 -8.38 2.92 -2.62
C ILE A 71 -7.48 2.00 -1.80
N PRO A 72 -6.66 2.54 -0.90
CA PRO A 72 -5.69 1.76 -0.16
C PRO A 72 -6.27 1.17 1.13
N PHE A 73 -5.94 -0.09 1.36
CA PHE A 73 -6.13 -0.82 2.61
C PHE A 73 -4.85 -1.56 2.98
N TYR A 74 -4.78 -2.05 4.21
CA TYR A 74 -3.74 -2.97 4.63
C TYR A 74 -4.24 -4.01 5.63
N THR A 75 -3.52 -5.12 5.74
CA THR A 75 -3.75 -6.17 6.74
C THR A 75 -2.40 -6.76 7.17
N SER A 76 -2.31 -7.16 8.43
CA SER A 76 -1.24 -8.03 8.93
C SER A 76 -1.72 -9.48 9.14
N SER A 77 -3.00 -9.74 8.87
CA SER A 77 -3.64 -11.04 9.06
C SER A 77 -3.41 -11.95 7.85
N VAL A 78 -2.88 -13.13 8.14
CA VAL A 78 -2.50 -14.15 7.15
C VAL A 78 -3.14 -15.46 7.59
N ALA A 79 -3.94 -16.07 6.73
CA ALA A 79 -4.55 -17.37 7.00
C ALA A 79 -3.62 -18.53 6.62
N SER A 80 -2.83 -18.35 5.56
CA SER A 80 -1.80 -19.30 5.12
C SER A 80 -0.71 -18.56 4.34
N ASP A 81 0.38 -19.24 3.99
CA ASP A 81 1.50 -18.65 3.24
C ASP A 81 1.08 -17.96 1.93
N THR A 82 -0.05 -18.40 1.35
CA THR A 82 -0.59 -17.87 0.10
C THR A 82 -1.91 -17.13 0.28
N THR A 83 -2.50 -17.09 1.47
CA THR A 83 -3.84 -16.51 1.66
C THR A 83 -3.82 -15.45 2.75
N ILE A 84 -4.12 -14.21 2.37
CA ILE A 84 -4.27 -13.08 3.31
C ILE A 84 -5.74 -12.83 3.61
N MET A 85 -6.04 -12.43 4.85
CA MET A 85 -7.41 -12.19 5.30
C MET A 85 -7.54 -10.88 6.04
N GLY A 86 -8.78 -10.53 6.38
CA GLY A 86 -9.08 -9.36 7.20
C GLY A 86 -8.63 -9.51 8.66
N PRO A 87 -8.70 -8.42 9.45
CA PRO A 87 -9.31 -7.14 9.08
C PRO A 87 -8.46 -6.34 8.09
N PHE A 88 -9.10 -5.75 7.08
CA PHE A 88 -8.45 -4.79 6.19
C PHE A 88 -8.76 -3.37 6.65
N ILE A 89 -7.71 -2.62 6.98
CA ILE A 89 -7.81 -1.28 7.56
C ILE A 89 -7.50 -0.27 6.46
N ALA A 90 -8.32 0.77 6.34
CA ALA A 90 -8.08 1.84 5.37
C ALA A 90 -6.72 2.51 5.60
N GLY A 91 -5.98 2.75 4.51
CA GLY A 91 -4.63 3.33 4.55
C GLY A 91 -3.57 2.37 4.01
N ARG A 92 -2.30 2.65 4.35
CA ARG A 92 -1.14 1.89 3.85
C ARG A 92 -0.12 1.70 4.97
N LEU A 93 0.48 0.51 5.02
CA LEU A 93 1.76 0.26 5.65
C LEU A 93 2.88 0.95 4.85
N SER A 94 3.79 1.60 5.58
CA SER A 94 5.07 2.05 5.06
C SER A 94 6.08 0.89 5.05
N GLY A 95 7.13 1.02 4.25
CA GLY A 95 8.21 0.04 4.19
C GLY A 95 8.64 -0.35 2.78
N THR A 96 9.63 -1.25 2.73
CA THR A 96 10.14 -1.82 1.48
C THR A 96 9.21 -2.92 0.99
N VAL A 97 8.69 -2.75 -0.23
CA VAL A 97 7.90 -3.78 -0.92
C VAL A 97 8.82 -4.95 -1.26
N ALA A 98 8.50 -6.14 -0.73
CA ALA A 98 9.23 -7.37 -1.02
C ALA A 98 8.69 -8.10 -2.26
N GLN A 99 7.37 -8.07 -2.48
CA GLN A 99 6.70 -8.75 -3.58
C GLN A 99 5.40 -8.02 -3.92
N THR A 100 5.05 -8.00 -5.21
CA THR A 100 3.79 -7.41 -5.69
C THR A 100 2.97 -8.47 -6.41
N TYR A 101 1.68 -8.52 -6.12
CA TYR A 101 0.69 -9.39 -6.72
C TYR A 101 -0.41 -8.55 -7.36
N VAL A 102 -0.85 -8.93 -8.54
CA VAL A 102 -1.90 -8.19 -9.26
C VAL A 102 -2.99 -9.15 -9.74
N GLY A 103 -4.24 -8.78 -9.48
CA GLY A 103 -5.43 -9.40 -10.04
C GLY A 103 -6.28 -8.37 -10.76
N MET A 104 -7.24 -8.86 -11.54
CA MET A 104 -8.16 -8.03 -12.31
C MET A 104 -9.60 -8.52 -12.12
N SER A 105 -10.55 -7.58 -12.09
CA SER A 105 -11.98 -7.89 -12.09
C SER A 105 -12.55 -7.97 -13.51
N VAL A 106 -13.77 -8.47 -13.66
CA VAL A 106 -14.50 -8.45 -14.94
C VAL A 106 -14.83 -7.03 -15.42
N PHE A 107 -14.71 -6.03 -14.53
CA PHE A 107 -14.97 -4.62 -14.83
C PHE A 107 -13.67 -3.84 -15.12
N ASN A 108 -12.56 -4.53 -15.40
CA ASN A 108 -11.23 -3.98 -15.57
C ASN A 108 -10.67 -3.29 -14.30
N ASP A 109 -11.25 -3.50 -13.12
CA ASP A 109 -10.63 -3.04 -11.87
C ASP A 109 -9.36 -3.85 -11.60
N LEU A 110 -8.38 -3.25 -10.91
CA LEU A 110 -7.18 -3.97 -10.51
C LEU A 110 -7.11 -4.07 -9.00
N MET A 111 -6.79 -5.26 -8.50
CA MET A 111 -6.36 -5.45 -7.12
C MET A 111 -4.85 -5.58 -7.11
N ILE A 112 -4.17 -4.69 -6.40
CA ILE A 112 -2.72 -4.70 -6.28
C ILE A 112 -2.37 -4.97 -4.82
N VAL A 113 -1.76 -6.12 -4.55
CA VAL A 113 -1.31 -6.50 -3.21
C VAL A 113 0.20 -6.38 -3.15
N THR A 114 0.73 -5.66 -2.18
CA THR A 114 2.19 -5.58 -1.95
C THR A 114 2.55 -6.15 -0.59
N ARG A 115 3.47 -7.11 -0.56
CA ARG A 115 4.03 -7.66 0.67
C ARG A 115 5.04 -6.67 1.26
N GLN A 116 4.86 -6.35 2.52
CA GLN A 116 5.72 -5.51 3.35
C GLN A 116 6.28 -6.35 4.51
N SER A 117 7.27 -5.82 5.23
CA SER A 117 7.86 -6.53 6.39
C SER A 117 6.82 -6.89 7.46
N ASN A 118 5.81 -6.05 7.64
CA ASN A 118 4.83 -6.15 8.72
C ASN A 118 3.41 -6.53 8.26
N GLY A 119 3.25 -6.95 6.99
CA GLY A 119 1.94 -7.32 6.46
C GLY A 119 1.81 -7.07 4.95
N TYR A 120 0.61 -6.72 4.52
CA TYR A 120 0.25 -6.55 3.12
C TYR A 120 -0.54 -5.25 2.94
N ASN A 121 -0.14 -4.45 1.96
CA ASN A 121 -1.03 -3.41 1.43
C ASN A 121 -1.90 -4.02 0.33
N VAL A 122 -3.17 -3.65 0.30
CA VAL A 122 -4.13 -3.97 -0.76
C VAL A 122 -4.62 -2.67 -1.34
N ILE A 123 -4.38 -2.43 -2.62
CA ILE A 123 -4.85 -1.25 -3.34
C ILE A 123 -5.90 -1.73 -4.33
N LEU A 124 -7.13 -1.25 -4.15
CA LEU A 124 -8.20 -1.43 -5.12
C LEU A 124 -8.14 -0.26 -6.09
N SER A 125 -7.66 -0.51 -7.30
CA SER A 125 -7.63 0.46 -8.38
C SER A 125 -8.92 0.33 -9.19
N MET A 126 -9.95 1.05 -8.76
CA MET A 126 -11.32 0.91 -9.24
C MET A 126 -11.62 1.88 -10.37
N CYS A 127 -12.44 1.45 -11.32
CA CYS A 127 -13.08 2.35 -12.27
C CYS A 127 -14.28 3.05 -11.62
N SER A 128 -14.49 4.32 -11.96
CA SER A 128 -15.66 5.03 -11.46
C SER A 128 -16.96 4.45 -12.02
N TYR A 129 -17.93 4.24 -11.15
CA TYR A 129 -19.25 3.73 -11.48
C TYR A 129 -20.33 4.49 -10.71
N GLY A 130 -21.02 5.38 -11.43
CA GLY A 130 -22.12 6.18 -10.92
C GLY A 130 -21.76 6.98 -9.68
N VAL A 131 -22.70 7.05 -8.73
CA VAL A 131 -22.48 7.70 -7.43
C VAL A 131 -21.75 6.81 -6.42
N LEU A 132 -21.72 5.49 -6.66
CA LEU A 132 -21.19 4.49 -5.72
C LEU A 132 -19.67 4.46 -5.69
N LEU A 133 -19.03 4.33 -6.86
CA LEU A 133 -17.59 4.30 -7.01
C LEU A 133 -17.16 5.57 -7.72
N LYS A 134 -16.56 6.51 -6.99
CA LYS A 134 -16.02 7.74 -7.58
C LYS A 134 -14.80 8.26 -6.82
N PRO A 135 -13.91 8.99 -7.51
CA PRO A 135 -12.83 9.72 -6.84
C PRO A 135 -13.38 10.68 -5.78
N GLY A 136 -12.64 10.83 -4.69
CA GLY A 136 -12.97 11.73 -3.57
C GLY A 136 -14.06 11.22 -2.63
N ARG A 137 -14.66 10.06 -2.90
CA ARG A 137 -15.55 9.38 -1.95
C ARG A 137 -14.74 8.65 -0.89
N HIS A 138 -15.25 8.62 0.35
CA HIS A 138 -14.63 7.87 1.43
C HIS A 138 -15.11 6.41 1.45
N TYR A 139 -14.19 5.49 1.68
CA TYR A 139 -14.44 4.06 1.79
C TYR A 139 -13.82 3.57 3.10
N SER A 140 -14.66 3.18 4.05
CA SER A 140 -14.21 2.84 5.41
C SER A 140 -13.88 1.37 5.60
N GLN A 141 -14.46 0.48 4.79
CA GLN A 141 -14.37 -0.96 4.99
C GLN A 141 -14.14 -1.69 3.68
N PHE A 142 -13.21 -2.63 3.74
CA PHE A 142 -12.98 -3.61 2.71
C PHE A 142 -12.95 -5.00 3.37
N THR A 143 -13.63 -5.95 2.74
CA THR A 143 -13.69 -7.34 3.23
C THR A 143 -13.44 -8.29 2.07
N ALA A 144 -12.66 -9.33 2.31
CA ALA A 144 -12.51 -10.48 1.42
C ALA A 144 -12.93 -11.74 2.20
N PRO A 145 -14.22 -12.13 2.17
CA PRO A 145 -14.75 -13.21 3.02
C PRO A 145 -14.05 -14.56 2.80
N TYR A 146 -13.61 -14.81 1.57
CA TYR A 146 -12.89 -16.03 1.18
C TYR A 146 -11.37 -15.84 1.15
N GLY A 147 -10.87 -14.72 1.67
CA GLY A 147 -9.47 -14.32 1.60
C GLY A 147 -9.04 -13.87 0.20
N ILE A 148 -7.80 -13.39 0.13
CA ILE A 148 -7.11 -13.08 -1.12
C ILE A 148 -6.00 -14.11 -1.28
N VAL A 149 -6.12 -14.96 -2.30
CA VAL A 149 -5.15 -16.01 -2.64
C VAL A 149 -4.09 -15.43 -3.57
N LEU A 150 -2.84 -15.58 -3.19
CA LEU A 150 -1.65 -15.05 -3.83
C LEU A 150 -0.88 -16.19 -4.49
N TYR A 151 -0.48 -15.99 -5.75
CA TYR A 151 0.28 -16.98 -6.51
C TYR A 151 1.54 -16.34 -7.09
N SER A 152 2.69 -16.83 -6.64
CA SER A 152 3.99 -16.33 -7.05
C SER A 152 4.44 -16.90 -8.40
N HIS A 153 4.78 -16.03 -9.33
CA HIS A 153 5.45 -16.39 -10.58
C HIS A 153 6.92 -15.97 -10.49
N THR A 154 7.83 -16.77 -11.03
CA THR A 154 9.27 -16.45 -11.08
C THR A 154 9.67 -15.69 -12.34
N THR A 155 8.81 -15.62 -13.36
CA THR A 155 9.14 -15.11 -14.70
C THR A 155 8.52 -13.77 -15.06
N LYS A 156 7.63 -13.23 -14.22
CA LYS A 156 6.98 -11.92 -14.40
C LYS A 156 7.54 -10.92 -13.38
N SER A 157 7.51 -9.64 -13.72
CA SER A 157 7.90 -8.54 -12.80
C SER A 157 7.01 -8.48 -11.55
N PHE A 158 5.75 -8.92 -11.67
CA PHE A 158 4.80 -9.09 -10.57
C PHE A 158 4.18 -10.48 -10.59
N SER A 159 3.76 -10.93 -9.42
CA SER A 159 3.01 -12.17 -9.20
C SER A 159 1.50 -11.95 -9.32
N SER A 160 0.68 -12.98 -9.16
CA SER A 160 -0.75 -12.87 -9.39
C SER A 160 -1.55 -12.93 -8.10
N VAL A 161 -2.62 -12.15 -8.02
CA VAL A 161 -3.76 -12.54 -7.18
C VAL A 161 -4.47 -13.64 -7.96
N ASP A 162 -4.48 -14.84 -7.39
CA ASP A 162 -5.09 -16.01 -8.03
C ASP A 162 -6.61 -15.95 -7.93
N ALA A 163 -7.10 -15.65 -6.74
CA ALA A 163 -8.52 -15.47 -6.45
C ALA A 163 -8.73 -14.49 -5.28
N ALA A 164 -9.69 -13.60 -5.43
CA ALA A 164 -10.32 -12.87 -4.34
C ALA A 164 -11.81 -12.78 -4.66
N GLN A 165 -12.58 -13.74 -4.13
CA GLN A 165 -13.99 -13.91 -4.45
C GLN A 165 -14.87 -13.03 -3.57
N ASP A 166 -15.90 -12.45 -4.17
CA ASP A 166 -16.95 -11.67 -3.52
C ASP A 166 -16.39 -10.65 -2.51
N THR A 167 -15.36 -9.94 -2.94
CA THR A 167 -14.79 -8.87 -2.13
C THR A 167 -15.79 -7.73 -2.03
N ILE A 168 -15.93 -7.17 -0.84
CA ILE A 168 -16.94 -6.17 -0.51
C ILE A 168 -16.21 -4.89 -0.14
N LEU A 169 -16.50 -3.82 -0.88
CA LEU A 169 -16.06 -2.47 -0.58
C LEU A 169 -17.26 -1.64 -0.14
N LEU A 170 -17.22 -1.10 1.08
CA LEU A 170 -18.27 -0.23 1.60
C LEU A 170 -17.95 1.22 1.31
N ALA A 171 -18.85 1.88 0.59
CA ALA A 171 -18.79 3.31 0.32
C ALA A 171 -19.59 4.05 1.38
N ASP A 172 -18.95 5.01 2.06
CA ASP A 172 -19.59 5.71 3.17
C ASP A 172 -20.67 6.69 2.69
N GLN A 173 -21.66 6.91 3.55
CA GLN A 173 -22.63 7.97 3.35
C GLN A 173 -21.97 9.33 3.57
N TYR A 174 -22.21 10.29 2.68
CA TYR A 174 -21.81 11.68 2.90
C TYR A 174 -22.66 12.66 2.06
N ASN A 175 -22.62 13.93 2.45
CA ASN A 175 -23.22 15.03 1.69
C ASN A 175 -22.13 15.89 1.06
N SER A 176 -22.33 16.33 -0.18
CA SER A 176 -21.47 17.31 -0.84
C SER A 176 -22.35 18.40 -1.43
N GLY A 177 -22.43 19.55 -0.73
CA GLY A 177 -23.39 20.60 -1.06
C GLY A 177 -24.83 20.07 -0.93
N SER A 178 -25.60 20.18 -2.01
CA SER A 178 -26.98 19.69 -2.10
C SER A 178 -27.11 18.22 -2.53
N ILE A 179 -26.01 17.53 -2.85
CA ILE A 179 -26.03 16.15 -3.33
C ILE A 179 -25.83 15.19 -2.15
N TYR A 180 -26.78 14.27 -1.99
CA TYR A 180 -26.72 13.16 -1.04
C TYR A 180 -26.09 11.93 -1.70
N TYR A 181 -25.08 11.36 -1.05
CA TYR A 181 -24.46 10.10 -1.45
C TYR A 181 -24.82 9.02 -0.41
N PRO A 182 -25.74 8.08 -0.73
CA PRO A 182 -26.16 7.04 0.20
C PRO A 182 -25.03 6.05 0.44
N GLN A 183 -24.99 5.43 1.62
CA GLN A 183 -24.15 4.26 1.85
C GLN A 183 -24.47 3.16 0.82
N GLY A 184 -23.46 2.45 0.36
CA GLY A 184 -23.64 1.35 -0.57
C GLY A 184 -22.44 0.42 -0.60
N GLN A 185 -22.64 -0.77 -1.16
CA GLN A 185 -21.60 -1.79 -1.29
C GLN A 185 -21.29 -2.04 -2.76
N ALA A 186 -20.01 -2.08 -3.09
CA ALA A 186 -19.53 -2.62 -4.35
C ALA A 186 -18.99 -4.02 -4.10
N ILE A 187 -19.54 -5.00 -4.78
CA ILE A 187 -19.11 -6.40 -4.70
C ILE A 187 -18.39 -6.73 -6.00
N THR A 188 -17.20 -7.30 -5.91
CA THR A 188 -16.42 -7.70 -7.09
C THR A 188 -15.52 -8.88 -6.79
N THR A 189 -15.21 -9.64 -7.82
CA THR A 189 -14.28 -10.77 -7.77
C THR A 189 -13.06 -10.43 -8.61
N PHE A 190 -11.87 -10.63 -8.02
CA PHE A 190 -10.60 -10.50 -8.73
C PHE A 190 -10.02 -11.88 -9.01
N PHE A 191 -9.48 -12.02 -10.22
CA PHE A 191 -8.86 -13.25 -10.71
C PHE A 191 -7.53 -12.92 -11.37
N ARG A 192 -6.78 -13.97 -11.70
CA ARG A 192 -5.49 -13.89 -12.39
C ARG A 192 -5.61 -13.10 -13.70
N ILE A 193 -4.68 -12.18 -13.93
CA ILE A 193 -4.58 -11.46 -15.20
C ILE A 193 -4.23 -12.46 -16.33
N PRO A 194 -4.98 -12.48 -17.45
CA PRO A 194 -4.71 -13.35 -18.59
C PRO A 194 -3.36 -13.05 -19.27
#